data_AF-A0A364Y6V2-F1
#
_entry.id   AF-A0A364Y6V2-F1
#
_cell.length_a   1.000
_cell.length_b   1.000
_cell.length_c   1.000
_cell.angle_alpha   90.00
_cell.angle_beta   90.00
_cell.angle_gamma   90.00
#
_symmetry.space_group_name_H-M   'P 1'
#
loop_
_entity.id
_entity.type
_entity.pdbx_description
1 polymer ?
#
loop_
_entity_poly.entity_id
_entity_poly.type
_entity_poly.pdbx_seq_one_letter_code
_entity_poly.pdbx_strand_id
1 'polypeptide(L)'
;MMPENPFKERYTLLDNAALLDIIDTADDYQPLAVDAAHFEIGRRQLTAEQLSEARAEQILRRDSELRKANQVQINRDRIKSFFLKAYSSYDSFQLVAVSTRKHIYAILVFLLISFLYYVINNFFLLVDVLSEPSSWDVSIVMFLIPYVLVLIGGILFWMGRKMGLLLIVVHFSLLITDNILVGIRALGSGSTFTGGVNAISPWRMLILASIHVALIWRLSKSDIRQVFHVHVKEVLQVITVGIGLFLLLIVFL
;
A
#
# COMPACT_ATOMS: atom_id res chain seq x y z
N MET A 1 -34.61 -43.21 -24.56
CA MET A 1 -33.52 -43.30 -23.56
C MET A 1 -33.58 -42.04 -22.73
N MET A 2 -33.72 -42.13 -21.41
CA MET A 2 -33.62 -40.93 -20.56
C MET A 2 -32.16 -40.46 -20.55
N PRO A 3 -31.90 -39.14 -20.64
CA PRO A 3 -30.55 -38.61 -20.58
C PRO A 3 -29.90 -39.01 -19.25
N GLU A 4 -28.65 -39.45 -19.33
CA GLU A 4 -27.87 -39.84 -18.16
C GLU A 4 -27.61 -38.60 -17.29
N ASN A 5 -27.81 -38.75 -15.98
CA ASN A 5 -27.68 -37.63 -15.05
C ASN A 5 -26.19 -37.25 -14.90
N PRO A 6 -25.79 -36.04 -15.31
CA PRO A 6 -24.38 -35.64 -15.41
C PRO A 6 -23.69 -35.46 -14.04
N PHE A 7 -24.45 -35.45 -12.94
CA PHE A 7 -23.92 -35.25 -11.59
C PHE A 7 -23.56 -36.57 -10.89
N LYS A 8 -24.02 -37.72 -11.40
CA LYS A 8 -23.86 -39.04 -10.76
C LYS A 8 -22.40 -39.38 -10.44
N GLU A 9 -21.52 -39.31 -11.42
CA GLU A 9 -20.09 -39.65 -11.22
C GLU A 9 -19.42 -38.69 -10.25
N ARG A 10 -19.67 -37.38 -10.42
CA ARG A 10 -19.07 -36.34 -9.59
C ARG A 10 -19.46 -36.47 -8.12
N TYR A 11 -20.70 -36.86 -7.84
CA TYR A 11 -21.24 -36.91 -6.47
C TYR A 11 -20.75 -38.13 -5.68
N THR A 12 -20.21 -39.14 -6.36
CA THR A 12 -19.50 -40.25 -5.69
C THR A 12 -18.26 -39.78 -4.92
N LEU A 13 -17.64 -38.66 -5.34
CA LEU A 13 -16.44 -38.08 -4.72
C LEU A 13 -16.76 -37.11 -3.57
N LEU A 14 -18.01 -36.71 -3.40
CA LEU A 14 -18.42 -35.79 -2.34
C LEU A 14 -18.57 -36.53 -1.01
N ASP A 15 -18.25 -35.85 0.09
CA ASP A 15 -18.53 -36.36 1.42
C ASP A 15 -20.03 -36.23 1.77
N ASN A 16 -20.44 -36.89 2.85
CA ASN A 16 -21.86 -36.92 3.24
C ASN A 16 -22.38 -35.54 3.62
N ALA A 17 -21.55 -34.69 4.24
CA ALA A 17 -21.92 -33.32 4.60
C ALA A 17 -22.21 -32.46 3.37
N ALA A 18 -21.41 -32.57 2.30
CA ALA A 18 -21.63 -31.85 1.04
C ALA A 18 -22.85 -32.36 0.27
N LEU A 19 -23.14 -33.66 0.31
CA LEU A 19 -24.36 -34.21 -0.30
C LEU A 19 -25.62 -33.75 0.44
N LEU A 20 -25.58 -33.71 1.77
CA LEU A 20 -26.67 -33.18 2.58
C LEU A 20 -26.87 -31.67 2.35
N ASP A 21 -25.78 -30.93 2.13
CA ASP A 21 -25.85 -29.52 1.79
C ASP A 21 -26.66 -29.28 0.51
N ILE A 22 -26.35 -30.01 -0.56
CA ILE A 22 -27.08 -29.92 -1.85
C ILE A 22 -28.56 -30.25 -1.68
N ILE A 23 -28.89 -31.26 -0.85
CA ILE A 23 -30.27 -31.66 -0.57
C ILE A 23 -31.02 -30.56 0.21
N ASP A 24 -30.39 -30.00 1.24
CA ASP A 24 -31.03 -29.02 2.13
C ASP A 24 -31.15 -27.62 1.50
N THR A 25 -30.36 -27.30 0.47
CA THR A 25 -30.48 -26.09 -0.35
C THR A 25 -30.93 -26.39 -1.77
N ALA A 26 -31.89 -27.30 -1.94
CA ALA A 26 -32.38 -27.73 -3.25
C ALA A 26 -32.74 -26.58 -4.22
N ASP A 27 -33.20 -25.44 -3.69
CA ASP A 27 -33.57 -24.24 -4.47
C ASP A 27 -32.38 -23.60 -5.22
N ASP A 28 -31.15 -23.79 -4.72
CA ASP A 28 -29.92 -23.24 -5.32
C ASP A 28 -29.31 -24.15 -6.40
N TYR A 29 -29.87 -25.35 -6.59
CA TYR A 29 -29.33 -26.39 -7.47
C TYR A 29 -30.30 -26.79 -8.58
N GLN A 30 -29.75 -27.41 -9.63
CA GLN A 30 -30.58 -28.01 -10.68
C GLN A 30 -31.31 -29.24 -10.11
N PRO A 31 -32.58 -29.50 -10.49
CA PRO A 31 -33.32 -30.67 -10.00
C PRO A 31 -32.57 -31.99 -10.19
N LEU A 32 -31.88 -32.16 -11.33
CA LEU A 32 -31.05 -33.34 -11.60
C LEU A 32 -29.88 -33.48 -10.62
N ALA A 33 -29.30 -32.38 -10.12
CA ALA A 33 -28.26 -32.42 -9.10
C ALA A 33 -28.84 -32.90 -7.75
N VAL A 34 -30.00 -32.37 -7.35
CA VAL A 34 -30.69 -32.78 -6.11
C VAL A 34 -31.07 -34.26 -6.16
N ASP A 35 -31.59 -34.73 -7.29
CA ASP A 35 -31.91 -36.15 -7.52
C ASP A 35 -30.68 -37.05 -7.43
N ALA A 36 -29.54 -36.61 -7.98
CA ALA A 36 -28.28 -37.35 -7.89
C ALA A 36 -27.75 -37.41 -6.46
N ALA A 37 -27.91 -36.33 -5.67
CA ALA A 37 -27.50 -36.29 -4.28
C ALA A 37 -28.36 -37.22 -3.41
N HIS A 38 -29.68 -37.21 -3.60
CA HIS A 38 -30.59 -38.16 -2.92
C HIS A 38 -30.27 -39.61 -3.28
N PHE A 39 -30.00 -39.89 -4.56
CA PHE A 39 -29.62 -41.22 -5.02
C PHE A 39 -28.31 -41.68 -4.37
N GLU A 40 -27.29 -40.82 -4.32
CA GLU A 40 -25.99 -41.16 -3.75
C GLU A 40 -26.05 -41.35 -2.23
N ILE A 41 -26.78 -40.49 -1.51
CA ILE A 41 -27.03 -40.67 -0.06
C ILE A 41 -27.78 -41.99 0.21
N GLY A 42 -28.81 -42.29 -0.60
CA GLY A 42 -29.56 -43.55 -0.48
C GLY A 42 -28.70 -44.78 -0.77
N ARG A 43 -27.77 -44.67 -1.73
CA ARG A 43 -26.81 -45.73 -2.09
C ARG A 43 -25.82 -46.03 -0.97
N ARG A 44 -25.40 -45.03 -0.19
CA ARG A 44 -24.40 -45.16 0.88
C ARG A 44 -24.91 -45.87 2.13
N GLN A 45 -26.21 -46.12 2.27
CA GLN A 45 -26.83 -46.85 3.39
C GLN A 45 -26.30 -46.39 4.77
N LEU A 46 -26.23 -45.08 4.97
CA LEU A 46 -25.67 -44.51 6.19
C LEU A 46 -26.48 -44.92 7.42
N THR A 47 -25.79 -45.29 8.50
CA THR A 47 -26.42 -45.51 9.80
C THR A 47 -26.96 -44.19 10.37
N ALA A 48 -27.90 -44.26 11.32
CA ALA A 48 -28.45 -43.07 11.97
C ALA A 48 -27.36 -42.20 12.64
N GLU A 49 -26.32 -42.84 13.17
CA GLU A 49 -25.19 -42.18 13.82
C GLU A 49 -24.30 -41.44 12.80
N GLN A 50 -23.98 -42.08 11.67
CA GLN A 50 -23.22 -41.44 10.57
C GLN A 50 -24.00 -40.29 9.92
N LEU A 51 -25.33 -40.40 9.82
CA LEU A 51 -26.18 -39.32 9.32
C LEU A 51 -26.17 -38.13 10.29
N SER A 52 -26.18 -38.38 11.60
CA SER A 52 -26.09 -37.36 12.63
C SER A 52 -24.74 -36.64 12.60
N GLU A 53 -23.64 -37.38 12.46
CA GLU A 53 -22.28 -36.82 12.34
C GLU A 53 -22.14 -35.95 11.09
N ALA A 54 -22.60 -36.44 9.94
CA ALA A 54 -22.56 -35.68 8.68
C ALA A 54 -23.37 -34.37 8.76
N ARG A 55 -24.53 -34.38 9.44
CA ARG A 55 -25.31 -33.16 9.71
C ARG A 55 -24.58 -32.18 10.63
N ALA A 56 -23.92 -32.68 11.67
CA ALA A 56 -23.14 -31.83 12.57
C ALA A 56 -21.97 -31.16 11.82
N GLU A 57 -21.29 -31.90 10.95
CA GLU A 57 -20.21 -31.37 10.10
C GLU A 57 -20.73 -30.33 9.09
N GLN A 58 -21.87 -30.59 8.45
CA GLN A 58 -22.51 -29.65 7.53
C GLN A 58 -22.85 -28.31 8.21
N ILE A 59 -23.41 -28.35 9.42
CA ILE A 59 -23.72 -27.14 10.21
C ILE A 59 -22.44 -26.36 10.55
N LEU A 60 -21.37 -27.05 10.97
CA LEU A 60 -20.08 -26.44 11.25
C LEU A 60 -19.47 -25.78 10.01
N ARG A 61 -19.56 -26.42 8.85
CA ARG A 61 -19.09 -25.86 7.58
C ARG A 61 -19.86 -24.60 7.22
N ARG A 62 -21.19 -24.63 7.24
CA ARG A 62 -22.04 -23.46 6.97
C ARG A 62 -21.72 -22.29 7.91
N ASP A 63 -21.59 -22.54 9.21
CA ASP A 63 -21.24 -21.48 10.18
C ASP A 63 -19.84 -20.91 9.91
N SER A 64 -18.87 -21.76 9.54
CA SER A 64 -17.53 -21.30 9.17
C SER A 64 -17.50 -20.44 7.90
N GLU A 65 -18.32 -20.77 6.90
CA GLU A 65 -18.44 -20.03 5.65
C GLU A 65 -19.17 -18.71 5.85
N LEU A 66 -20.26 -18.70 6.64
CA LEU A 66 -20.96 -17.49 7.06
C LEU A 66 -20.02 -16.54 7.81
N ARG A 67 -19.18 -17.05 8.72
CA ARG A 67 -18.18 -16.24 9.42
C ARG A 67 -17.14 -15.67 8.47
N LYS A 68 -16.64 -16.45 7.51
CA LYS A 68 -15.70 -15.98 6.48
C LYS A 68 -16.34 -14.90 5.60
N ALA A 69 -17.56 -15.11 5.14
CA ALA A 69 -18.30 -14.16 4.32
C ALA A 69 -18.55 -12.84 5.07
N ASN A 70 -18.99 -12.93 6.33
CA ASN A 70 -19.17 -11.77 7.20
C ASN A 70 -17.86 -11.02 7.43
N GLN A 71 -16.74 -11.73 7.64
CA GLN A 71 -15.43 -11.10 7.82
C GLN A 71 -14.97 -10.36 6.55
N VAL A 72 -15.19 -10.95 5.36
CA VAL A 72 -14.90 -10.30 4.08
C VAL A 72 -15.75 -9.05 3.89
N GLN A 73 -17.04 -9.11 4.25
CA GLN A 73 -17.94 -7.97 4.16
C GLN A 73 -17.57 -6.86 5.14
N ILE A 74 -17.26 -7.18 6.40
CA ILE A 74 -16.76 -6.23 7.41
C ILE A 74 -15.47 -5.56 6.91
N ASN A 75 -14.54 -6.32 6.33
CA ASN A 75 -13.30 -5.77 5.78
C ASN A 75 -13.60 -4.84 4.60
N ARG A 76 -14.51 -5.21 3.70
CA ARG A 76 -14.93 -4.39 2.56
C ARG A 76 -15.57 -3.08 3.03
N ASP A 77 -16.43 -3.13 4.04
CA ASP A 77 -17.12 -1.96 4.56
C ASP A 77 -16.17 -1.05 5.34
N ARG A 78 -15.19 -1.61 6.07
CA ARG A 78 -14.08 -0.85 6.66
C ARG A 78 -13.28 -0.11 5.58
N ILE A 79 -12.89 -0.79 4.51
CA ILE A 79 -12.16 -0.19 3.39
C ILE A 79 -12.99 0.93 2.74
N LYS A 80 -14.26 0.68 2.41
CA LYS A 80 -15.16 1.70 1.86
C LYS A 80 -15.31 2.90 2.79
N SER A 81 -15.49 2.66 4.09
CA SER A 81 -15.62 3.74 5.07
C SER A 81 -14.32 4.56 5.19
N PHE A 82 -13.15 3.93 5.05
CA PHE A 82 -11.87 4.62 5.01
C PHE A 82 -11.75 5.53 3.79
N PHE A 83 -12.14 5.03 2.60
CA PHE A 83 -12.17 5.83 1.37
C PHE A 83 -13.20 6.98 1.41
N LEU A 84 -14.39 6.74 1.97
CA LEU A 84 -15.40 7.80 2.12
C LEU A 84 -14.96 8.87 3.13
N LYS A 85 -14.34 8.48 4.26
CA LYS A 85 -13.74 9.42 5.22
C LYS A 85 -12.55 10.18 4.62
N ALA A 86 -11.76 9.53 3.77
CA ALA A 86 -10.70 10.16 2.99
C ALA A 86 -11.25 11.24 2.06
N TYR A 87 -12.34 10.94 1.34
CA TYR A 87 -12.97 11.86 0.40
C TYR A 87 -13.65 13.05 1.08
N SER A 88 -14.37 12.83 2.20
CA SER A 88 -15.01 13.91 2.95
C SER A 88 -14.03 14.95 3.55
N SER A 89 -12.75 14.59 3.71
CA SER A 89 -11.71 15.56 4.10
C SER A 89 -11.30 16.51 2.96
N TYR A 90 -11.82 16.34 1.75
CA TYR A 90 -11.67 17.33 0.68
C TYR A 90 -12.35 18.66 1.03
N ASP A 91 -13.39 18.65 1.86
CA ASP A 91 -14.06 19.88 2.30
C ASP A 91 -13.16 20.80 3.13
N SER A 92 -12.11 20.28 3.77
CA SER A 92 -11.17 21.12 4.53
C SER A 92 -10.37 22.08 3.63
N PHE A 93 -10.24 21.78 2.32
CA PHE A 93 -9.57 22.69 1.38
C PHE A 93 -10.46 23.83 0.89
N GLN A 94 -11.79 23.74 1.03
CA GLN A 94 -12.70 24.77 0.55
C GLN A 94 -12.57 26.08 1.34
N LEU A 95 -12.21 26.00 2.62
CA LEU A 95 -12.01 27.14 3.51
C LEU A 95 -10.62 27.79 3.39
N VAL A 96 -9.73 27.23 2.57
CA VAL A 96 -8.35 27.69 2.42
C VAL A 96 -8.27 28.82 1.38
N ALA A 97 -7.52 29.87 1.70
CA ALA A 97 -7.23 30.95 0.76
C ALA A 97 -6.72 30.41 -0.59
N VAL A 98 -7.25 30.94 -1.70
CA VAL A 98 -6.93 30.52 -3.08
C VAL A 98 -5.42 30.52 -3.35
N SER A 99 -4.70 31.50 -2.80
CA SER A 99 -3.25 31.61 -2.91
C SER A 99 -2.54 30.39 -2.30
N THR A 100 -2.89 29.98 -1.09
CA THR A 100 -2.32 28.82 -0.40
C THR A 100 -2.56 27.53 -1.18
N ARG A 101 -3.77 27.36 -1.74
CA ARG A 101 -4.11 26.19 -2.55
C ARG A 101 -3.22 26.07 -3.80
N LYS A 102 -2.96 27.19 -4.48
CA LYS A 102 -2.02 27.23 -5.63
C LYS A 102 -0.62 26.75 -5.26
N HIS A 103 -0.12 27.14 -4.09
CA HIS A 103 1.20 26.69 -3.63
C HIS A 103 1.22 25.19 -3.31
N ILE A 104 0.17 24.68 -2.66
CA ILE A 104 0.05 23.24 -2.37
C ILE A 104 0.06 22.42 -3.66
N TYR A 105 -0.72 22.83 -4.67
CA TYR A 105 -0.71 22.16 -5.97
C TYR A 105 0.63 22.30 -6.71
N ALA A 106 1.29 23.46 -6.65
CA ALA A 106 2.61 23.62 -7.23
C ALA A 106 3.64 22.66 -6.61
N ILE A 107 3.60 22.48 -5.28
CA ILE A 107 4.46 21.51 -4.58
C ILE A 107 4.14 20.08 -5.01
N LEU A 108 2.85 19.72 -5.14
CA LEU A 108 2.43 18.39 -5.60
C LEU A 108 2.89 18.10 -7.03
N VAL A 109 2.75 19.07 -7.94
CA VAL A 109 3.23 18.93 -9.33
C VAL A 109 4.75 18.79 -9.34
N PHE A 110 5.47 19.60 -8.57
CA PHE A 110 6.92 19.48 -8.44
C PHE A 110 7.35 18.10 -7.91
N LEU A 111 6.67 17.59 -6.87
CA LEU A 111 6.91 16.26 -6.32
C LEU A 111 6.65 15.16 -7.36
N LEU A 112 5.55 15.24 -8.10
CA LEU A 112 5.22 14.26 -9.13
C LEU A 112 6.25 14.25 -10.26
N ILE A 113 6.65 15.43 -10.76
CA ILE A 113 7.68 15.54 -11.80
C ILE A 113 9.02 14.98 -11.30
N SER A 114 9.43 15.36 -10.09
CA SER A 114 10.68 14.89 -9.48
C SER A 114 10.67 13.36 -9.27
N PHE A 115 9.53 12.83 -8.81
CA PHE A 115 9.33 11.39 -8.63
C PHE A 115 9.42 10.63 -9.96
N LEU A 116 8.69 11.09 -10.98
CA LEU A 116 8.72 10.47 -12.31
C LEU A 116 10.12 10.52 -12.91
N TYR A 117 10.81 11.67 -12.80
CA TYR A 117 12.21 11.78 -13.22
C TYR A 117 13.08 10.74 -12.50
N TYR A 118 12.95 10.61 -11.18
CA TYR A 118 13.75 9.67 -10.41
C TYR A 118 13.43 8.19 -10.75
N VAL A 119 12.16 7.84 -10.93
CA VAL A 119 11.73 6.50 -11.34
C VAL A 119 12.27 6.17 -12.73
N ILE A 120 12.16 7.08 -13.70
CA ILE A 120 12.64 6.86 -15.07
C ILE A 120 14.15 6.62 -15.09
N ASN A 121 14.93 7.44 -14.37
CA ASN A 121 16.38 7.30 -14.34
C ASN A 121 16.87 6.05 -13.60
N ASN A 122 16.06 5.49 -12.70
CA ASN A 122 16.40 4.29 -11.92
C ASN A 122 15.51 3.10 -12.27
N PHE A 123 14.87 3.10 -13.45
CA PHE A 123 13.84 2.11 -13.78
C PHE A 123 14.41 0.68 -13.78
N PHE A 124 15.54 0.44 -14.44
CA PHE A 124 16.16 -0.89 -14.48
C PHE A 124 16.58 -1.35 -13.09
N LEU A 125 17.23 -0.47 -12.30
CA LEU A 125 17.61 -0.78 -10.92
C LEU A 125 16.39 -1.13 -10.05
N LEU A 126 15.27 -0.41 -10.20
CA LEU A 126 14.02 -0.74 -9.51
C LEU A 126 13.49 -2.12 -9.92
N VAL A 127 13.51 -2.44 -11.21
CA VAL A 127 13.08 -3.75 -11.72
C VAL A 127 13.96 -4.86 -11.15
N ASP A 128 15.28 -4.68 -11.16
CA ASP A 128 16.24 -5.66 -10.65
C ASP A 128 16.01 -5.91 -9.15
N VAL A 129 15.90 -4.84 -8.35
CA VAL A 129 15.64 -4.91 -6.90
C VAL A 129 14.32 -5.62 -6.59
N LEU A 130 13.27 -5.35 -7.37
CA LEU A 130 11.95 -5.97 -7.14
C LEU A 130 11.86 -7.42 -7.65
N SER A 131 12.75 -7.83 -8.55
CA SER A 131 12.73 -9.18 -9.14
C SER A 131 13.32 -10.25 -8.21
N GLU A 132 14.17 -9.85 -7.26
CA GLU A 132 14.81 -10.77 -6.32
C GLU A 132 14.56 -10.38 -4.84
N PRO A 133 13.34 -10.54 -4.30
CA PRO A 133 13.04 -10.20 -2.91
C PRO A 133 13.92 -10.91 -1.86
N SER A 134 14.46 -12.08 -2.20
CA SER A 134 15.31 -12.87 -1.31
C SER A 134 16.69 -12.25 -1.05
N SER A 135 17.15 -11.33 -1.90
CA SER A 135 18.45 -10.66 -1.76
C SER A 135 18.35 -9.31 -1.04
N TRP A 136 17.17 -8.97 -0.50
CA TRP A 136 16.96 -7.68 0.15
C TRP A 136 17.78 -7.54 1.43
N ASP A 137 18.66 -6.55 1.43
CA ASP A 137 19.41 -6.09 2.58
C ASP A 137 18.91 -4.70 3.05
N VAL A 138 19.57 -4.14 4.07
CA VAL A 138 19.23 -2.79 4.57
C VAL A 138 19.43 -1.72 3.50
N SER A 139 20.39 -1.90 2.59
CA SER A 139 20.70 -0.98 1.49
C SER A 139 19.53 -0.87 0.52
N ILE A 140 18.92 -2.00 0.14
CA ILE A 140 17.74 -2.05 -0.72
C ILE A 140 16.54 -1.36 -0.04
N VAL A 141 16.32 -1.60 1.25
CA VAL A 141 15.26 -0.91 2.00
C VAL A 141 15.50 0.60 1.99
N MET A 142 16.74 1.05 2.20
CA MET A 142 17.12 2.46 2.15
C MET A 142 16.90 3.08 0.77
N PHE A 143 17.18 2.34 -0.29
CA PHE A 143 16.90 2.75 -1.67
C PHE A 143 15.39 2.92 -1.92
N LEU A 144 14.54 2.06 -1.35
CA LEU A 144 13.08 2.11 -1.55
C LEU A 144 12.36 3.16 -0.68
N ILE A 145 12.91 3.53 0.49
CA ILE A 145 12.28 4.49 1.41
C ILE A 145 11.85 5.79 0.73
N PRO A 146 12.69 6.49 -0.07
CA PRO A 146 12.29 7.72 -0.75
C PRO A 146 11.06 7.55 -1.65
N TYR A 147 10.92 6.43 -2.36
CA TYR A 147 9.77 6.16 -3.22
C TYR A 147 8.49 6.02 -2.40
N VAL A 148 8.55 5.25 -1.32
CA VAL A 148 7.42 5.03 -0.40
C VAL A 148 7.00 6.35 0.26
N LEU A 149 7.96 7.15 0.73
CA LEU A 149 7.70 8.44 1.34
C LEU A 149 7.01 9.42 0.38
N VAL A 150 7.44 9.47 -0.88
CA VAL A 150 6.81 10.37 -1.87
C VAL A 150 5.42 9.90 -2.25
N LEU A 151 5.22 8.59 -2.47
CA LEU A 151 3.91 8.06 -2.85
C LEU A 151 2.88 8.25 -1.71
N ILE A 152 3.21 7.76 -0.51
CA ILE A 152 2.30 7.84 0.64
C ILE A 152 2.17 9.30 1.09
N GLY A 153 3.29 10.02 1.20
CA GLY A 153 3.31 11.42 1.60
C GLY A 153 2.56 12.31 0.62
N GLY A 154 2.75 12.13 -0.68
CA GLY A 154 2.07 12.87 -1.74
C GLY A 154 0.55 12.67 -1.72
N ILE A 155 0.08 11.42 -1.63
CA ILE A 155 -1.35 11.11 -1.52
C ILE A 155 -1.94 11.74 -0.25
N LEU A 156 -1.31 11.54 0.91
CA LEU A 156 -1.79 12.10 2.16
C LEU A 156 -1.74 13.64 2.18
N PHE A 157 -0.76 14.24 1.52
CA PHE A 157 -0.61 15.68 1.41
C PHE A 157 -1.68 16.28 0.51
N TRP A 158 -1.99 15.63 -0.62
CA TRP A 158 -3.12 15.99 -1.46
C TRP A 158 -4.45 15.90 -0.69
N MET A 159 -4.59 14.90 0.18
CA MET A 159 -5.75 14.74 1.07
C MET A 159 -5.77 15.72 2.27
N GLY A 160 -4.80 16.63 2.40
CA GLY A 160 -4.79 17.61 3.50
C GLY A 160 -4.46 17.00 4.87
N ARG A 161 -3.91 15.79 4.92
CA ARG A 161 -3.62 15.08 6.16
C ARG A 161 -2.29 15.54 6.74
N LYS A 162 -2.26 15.82 8.06
CA LYS A 162 -1.05 16.11 8.86
C LYS A 162 0.14 15.23 8.49
N MET A 163 -0.08 13.92 8.44
CA MET A 163 0.96 12.95 8.12
C MET A 163 1.57 13.14 6.73
N GLY A 164 0.79 13.60 5.74
CA GLY A 164 1.30 13.87 4.41
C GLY A 164 2.34 14.99 4.39
N LEU A 165 2.06 16.09 5.09
CA LEU A 165 3.02 17.20 5.23
C LEU A 165 4.30 16.73 5.95
N LEU A 166 4.15 15.99 7.05
CA LEU A 166 5.29 15.49 7.81
C LEU A 166 6.16 14.53 6.97
N LEU A 167 5.55 13.61 6.23
CA LEU A 167 6.27 12.66 5.36
C LEU A 167 7.03 13.38 4.22
N ILE A 168 6.44 14.40 3.60
CA ILE A 168 7.14 15.20 2.58
C ILE A 168 8.31 15.97 3.19
N VAL A 169 8.16 16.50 4.41
CA VAL A 169 9.26 17.16 5.13
C VAL A 169 10.39 16.17 5.42
N VAL A 170 10.08 14.93 5.86
CA VAL A 170 11.09 13.87 5.99
C VAL A 170 11.79 13.64 4.67
N HIS A 171 11.02 13.41 3.60
CA HIS A 171 11.56 13.14 2.27
C HIS A 171 12.54 14.22 1.81
N PHE A 172 12.17 15.51 1.89
CA PHE A 172 13.07 16.60 1.54
C PHE A 172 14.28 16.70 2.47
N SER A 173 14.14 16.37 3.75
CA SER A 173 15.28 16.37 4.69
C SER A 173 16.31 15.29 4.33
N LEU A 174 15.83 14.11 3.91
CA LEU A 174 16.68 13.04 3.40
C LEU A 174 17.40 13.48 2.13
N LEU A 175 16.68 14.08 1.17
CA LEU A 175 17.29 14.60 -0.06
C LEU A 175 18.32 15.70 0.20
N ILE A 176 18.09 16.59 1.17
CA ILE A 176 19.10 17.60 1.57
C ILE A 176 20.35 16.91 2.07
N THR A 177 20.19 15.94 2.96
CA THR A 177 21.33 15.24 3.58
C THR A 177 22.13 14.47 2.52
N ASP A 178 21.45 13.73 1.64
CA ASP A 178 22.07 13.01 0.53
C ASP A 178 22.84 13.94 -0.41
N ASN A 179 22.20 15.02 -0.90
CA ASN A 179 22.84 15.98 -1.79
C ASN A 179 24.06 16.67 -1.12
N ILE A 180 24.00 17.01 0.17
CA ILE A 180 25.14 17.59 0.89
C ILE A 180 26.28 16.58 1.00
N LEU A 181 26.00 15.33 1.38
CA LEU A 181 27.02 14.30 1.52
C LEU A 181 27.69 13.97 0.18
N VAL A 182 26.91 13.81 -0.89
CA VAL A 182 27.44 13.61 -2.24
C VAL A 182 28.26 14.82 -2.69
N GLY A 183 27.80 16.04 -2.41
CA GLY A 183 28.52 17.27 -2.71
C GLY A 183 29.88 17.38 -1.99
N ILE A 184 29.92 17.07 -0.69
CA ILE A 184 31.16 17.05 0.10
C ILE A 184 32.14 16.00 -0.43
N ARG A 185 31.66 14.78 -0.72
CA ARG A 185 32.49 13.70 -1.28
C ARG A 185 33.08 14.11 -2.63
N ALA A 186 32.28 14.73 -3.50
CA ALA A 186 32.72 15.20 -4.80
C ALA A 186 33.75 16.36 -4.73
N LEU A 187 33.70 17.20 -3.69
CA LEU A 187 34.74 18.20 -3.44
C LEU A 187 36.05 17.55 -2.97
N GLY A 188 35.97 16.55 -2.09
CA GLY A 188 37.14 15.89 -1.50
C GLY A 188 37.89 14.97 -2.47
N SER A 189 37.19 14.34 -3.43
CA SER A 189 37.82 13.42 -4.38
C SER A 189 38.62 14.10 -5.48
N GLY A 190 38.47 15.42 -5.69
CA GLY A 190 39.10 16.17 -6.79
C GLY A 190 38.66 15.74 -8.20
N SER A 191 37.93 14.64 -8.31
CA SER A 191 37.36 14.06 -9.51
C SER A 191 35.84 14.14 -9.43
N THR A 192 35.24 14.52 -10.54
CA THR A 192 33.84 14.20 -10.82
C THR A 192 33.69 12.70 -10.70
N PHE A 193 32.84 12.20 -9.80
CA PHE A 193 32.67 10.75 -9.54
C PHE A 193 32.39 10.01 -10.88
N THR A 194 33.40 9.39 -11.48
CA THR A 194 33.37 8.86 -12.86
C THR A 194 32.78 7.46 -12.93
N GLY A 195 31.64 7.26 -12.27
CA GLY A 195 30.88 6.00 -12.28
C GLY A 195 29.69 5.98 -13.26
N GLY A 196 29.58 6.95 -14.17
CA GLY A 196 28.47 7.06 -15.10
C GLY A 196 28.48 8.38 -15.88
N VAL A 197 27.70 8.44 -16.96
CA VAL A 197 27.73 9.40 -18.10
C VAL A 197 27.63 10.90 -17.74
N ASN A 198 27.52 11.28 -16.46
CA ASN A 198 27.50 12.68 -16.05
C ASN A 198 28.38 12.90 -14.81
N ALA A 199 29.49 13.59 -15.02
CA ALA A 199 30.24 14.24 -13.96
C ALA A 199 29.31 15.01 -13.01
N ILE A 200 29.14 14.51 -11.79
CA ILE A 200 28.35 15.20 -10.77
C ILE A 200 29.18 16.39 -10.26
N SER A 201 28.82 17.60 -10.69
CA SER A 201 29.38 18.82 -10.13
C SER A 201 28.91 19.01 -8.68
N PRO A 202 29.81 19.28 -7.72
CA PRO A 202 29.42 19.60 -6.34
C PRO A 202 28.41 20.75 -6.26
N TRP A 203 28.53 21.75 -7.15
CA TRP A 203 27.63 22.89 -7.20
C TRP A 203 26.21 22.51 -7.58
N ARG A 204 26.04 21.53 -8.49
CA ARG A 204 24.72 20.99 -8.80
C ARG A 204 24.06 20.41 -7.55
N MET A 205 24.81 19.70 -6.72
CA MET A 205 24.29 19.09 -5.50
C MET A 205 23.93 20.13 -4.44
N LEU A 206 24.74 21.17 -4.25
CA LEU A 206 24.40 22.28 -3.34
C LEU A 206 23.16 23.06 -3.81
N ILE A 207 23.02 23.30 -5.11
CA ILE A 207 21.82 23.93 -5.68
C ILE A 207 20.59 23.06 -5.41
N LEU A 208 20.65 21.75 -5.66
CA LEU A 208 19.55 20.84 -5.36
C LEU A 208 19.22 20.84 -3.86
N ALA A 209 20.21 20.77 -2.97
CA ALA A 209 19.98 20.88 -1.53
C ALA A 209 19.26 22.18 -1.16
N SER A 210 19.69 23.32 -1.74
CA SER A 210 19.05 24.62 -1.48
C SER A 210 17.58 24.68 -1.93
N ILE A 211 17.24 24.03 -3.06
CA ILE A 211 15.86 23.94 -3.55
C ILE A 211 15.00 23.18 -2.53
N HIS A 212 15.49 22.06 -2.00
CA HIS A 212 14.78 21.28 -0.98
C HIS A 212 14.65 22.06 0.34
N VAL A 213 15.67 22.82 0.76
CA VAL A 213 15.58 23.71 1.92
C VAL A 213 14.49 24.77 1.70
N ALA A 214 14.43 25.39 0.51
CA ALA A 214 13.40 26.37 0.18
C ALA A 214 11.99 25.75 0.19
N LEU A 215 11.84 24.50 -0.24
CA LEU A 215 10.58 23.76 -0.18
C LEU A 215 10.15 23.45 1.26
N ILE A 216 11.06 22.97 2.11
CA ILE A 216 10.80 22.78 3.54
C ILE A 216 10.40 24.11 4.19
N TRP A 217 11.12 25.19 3.89
CA TRP A 217 10.80 26.53 4.39
C TRP A 217 9.39 26.97 3.94
N ARG A 218 9.02 26.72 2.67
CA ARG A 218 7.68 27.03 2.17
C ARG A 218 6.61 26.21 2.87
N LEU A 219 6.80 24.90 3.01
CA LEU A 219 5.90 23.99 3.74
C LEU A 219 5.77 24.37 5.22
N SER A 220 6.81 24.97 5.78
CA SER A 220 6.85 25.46 7.14
C SER A 220 6.14 26.80 7.31
N LYS A 221 5.59 27.44 6.27
CA LYS A 221 4.84 28.69 6.45
C LYS A 221 3.48 28.45 7.13
N SER A 222 3.03 29.42 7.90
CA SER A 222 1.81 29.30 8.73
C SER A 222 0.56 29.02 7.91
N ASP A 223 0.46 29.60 6.71
CA ASP A 223 -0.64 29.38 5.76
C ASP A 223 -0.78 27.91 5.40
N ILE A 224 0.30 27.24 5.02
CA ILE A 224 0.29 25.80 4.70
C ILE A 224 0.06 24.98 5.96
N ARG A 225 0.81 25.24 7.04
CA ARG A 225 0.71 24.47 8.29
C ARG A 225 -0.70 24.46 8.90
N GLN A 226 -1.44 25.57 8.79
CA GLN A 226 -2.82 25.63 9.28
C GLN A 226 -3.75 24.68 8.52
N VAL A 227 -3.58 24.53 7.20
CA VAL A 227 -4.35 23.56 6.39
C VAL A 227 -4.18 22.13 6.92
N PHE A 228 -2.95 21.79 7.30
CA PHE A 228 -2.60 20.45 7.76
C PHE A 228 -2.67 20.27 9.28
N HIS A 229 -3.05 21.32 10.04
CA HIS A 229 -3.10 21.32 11.50
C HIS A 229 -1.76 20.88 12.15
N VAL A 230 -0.64 21.41 11.65
CA VAL A 230 0.72 21.06 12.10
C VAL A 230 1.39 22.22 12.83
N HIS A 231 1.99 21.93 13.98
CA HIS A 231 2.79 22.92 14.71
C HIS A 231 4.23 22.98 14.18
N VAL A 232 4.87 24.16 14.25
CA VAL A 232 6.27 24.33 13.82
C VAL A 232 7.23 23.40 14.56
N LYS A 233 6.96 23.11 15.84
CA LYS A 233 7.77 22.19 16.65
C LYS A 233 7.77 20.78 16.08
N GLU A 234 6.64 20.32 15.56
CA GLU A 234 6.51 18.98 14.96
C GLU A 234 7.32 18.87 13.67
N VAL A 235 7.29 19.91 12.84
CA VAL A 235 8.12 20.00 11.63
C VAL A 235 9.60 19.91 12.00
N LEU A 236 10.06 20.70 12.97
CA LEU A 236 11.47 20.70 13.40
C LEU A 236 11.89 19.36 14.02
N GLN A 237 11.03 18.74 14.83
CA GLN A 237 11.29 17.41 15.40
C GLN A 237 11.46 16.37 14.29
N VAL A 238 10.57 16.37 13.31
CA VAL A 238 10.60 15.42 12.19
C VAL A 238 11.85 15.61 11.32
N ILE A 239 12.26 16.86 11.05
CA ILE A 239 13.53 17.16 10.37
C ILE A 239 14.71 16.59 11.18
N THR A 240 14.75 16.86 12.47
CA THR A 240 15.86 16.45 13.36
C THR A 240 15.97 14.92 13.43
N VAL A 241 14.85 14.24 13.64
CA VAL A 241 14.79 12.76 13.70
C VAL A 241 15.13 12.17 12.34
N GLY A 242 14.59 12.72 11.25
CA GLY A 242 14.85 12.23 9.89
C GLY A 242 16.33 12.32 9.51
N ILE A 243 16.97 13.47 9.75
CA ILE A 243 18.40 13.65 9.49
C ILE A 243 19.24 12.75 10.41
N GLY A 244 18.93 12.71 11.71
CA GLY A 244 19.67 11.89 12.67
C GLY A 244 19.64 10.40 12.34
N LEU A 245 18.46 9.87 12.00
CA LEU A 245 18.29 8.47 11.60
C LEU A 245 19.07 8.18 10.31
N PHE A 246 19.00 9.05 9.32
CA PHE A 246 19.69 8.86 8.05
C PHE A 246 21.22 8.86 8.20
N LEU A 247 21.76 9.81 8.97
CA LEU A 247 23.20 9.85 9.27
C LEU A 247 23.65 8.61 10.04
N LEU A 248 22.85 8.15 11.00
CA LEU A 248 23.14 6.93 11.74
C LEU A 248 23.20 5.72 10.79
N LEU A 249 22.22 5.58 9.89
CA LEU A 249 22.19 4.47 8.93
C LEU A 249 23.39 4.49 7.98
N ILE A 250 23.85 5.67 7.56
CA ILE A 250 25.05 5.80 6.73
C ILE A 250 26.33 5.35 7.46
N VAL A 251 26.41 5.52 8.79
CA VAL A 251 27.57 5.08 9.56
C VAL A 251 27.64 3.55 9.66
N PHE A 252 26.50 2.86 9.55
CA PHE A 252 26.40 1.40 9.64
C PHE A 252 26.41 0.69 8.28
N LEU A 253 26.42 1.44 7.17
CA LEU A 253 26.53 0.96 5.79
C LEU A 253 27.97 1.12 5.29
#